data_AF-Q93QE1-F1
#
_entry.id   AF-Q93QE1-F1
#
_cell.length_a   1.000
_cell.length_b   1.000
_cell.length_c   1.000
_cell.angle_alpha   90.00
_cell.angle_beta   90.00
_cell.angle_gamma   90.00
#
_symmetry.space_group_name_H-M   'P 1'
#
loop_
_entity.id
_entity.type
_entity.pdbx_description
1 polymer ?
#
loop_
_entity_poly.entity_id
_entity_poly.type
_entity_poly.pdbx_seq_one_letter_code
_entity_poly.pdbx_strand_id
1 'polypeptide(L)'
;MILWNGTVALVLTTVVSIHIGYSRTEMKKSINAQNKIEPANLPKTMGESCTCIIPKKYTSGAVRQIGVSYSGFVDESYTLLSLFDDVEQIEKDNRLQTAIDVVREQFGFLAIQKGTVLTEGSRNIERSKLIGGHSAGGLEGLK
;
A
#
# COMPACT_ATOMS: atom_id res chain seq x y z
N MET A 1 4.40 -15.18 -7.53
CA MET A 1 5.54 -15.04 -6.62
C MET A 1 6.45 -13.99 -7.23
N ILE A 2 6.30 -12.73 -6.83
CA ILE A 2 7.18 -11.65 -7.27
C ILE A 2 8.28 -11.59 -6.20
N LEU A 3 9.50 -11.94 -6.59
CA LEU A 3 10.67 -11.94 -5.72
C LEU A 3 11.05 -10.47 -5.45
N TRP A 4 10.82 -10.03 -4.21
CA TRP A 4 11.26 -8.72 -3.72
C TRP A 4 12.71 -8.87 -3.25
N ASN A 5 13.65 -8.71 -4.18
CA ASN A 5 15.07 -8.70 -3.86
C ASN A 5 15.52 -7.26 -3.66
N GLY A 6 15.55 -6.77 -2.41
CA GLY A 6 16.49 -5.77 -1.87
C GLY A 6 16.86 -4.54 -2.72
N THR A 7 16.03 -4.10 -3.65
CA THR A 7 16.27 -2.93 -4.50
C THR A 7 14.92 -2.27 -4.68
N VAL A 8 14.85 -0.96 -4.44
CA VAL A 8 13.72 -0.09 -4.77
C VAL A 8 13.10 -0.61 -6.06
N ALA A 9 11.84 -1.03 -6.03
CA ALA A 9 11.21 -1.58 -7.20
C ALA A 9 11.28 -0.51 -8.31
N LEU A 10 12.12 -0.75 -9.33
CA LEU A 10 12.27 0.09 -10.53
C LEU A 10 11.05 -0.04 -11.43
N VAL A 11 9.87 -0.03 -10.82
CA VAL A 11 8.61 -0.33 -11.46
C VAL A 11 7.58 0.64 -10.92
N LEU A 12 7.04 1.44 -11.83
CA LEU A 12 5.93 2.34 -11.56
C LEU A 12 4.61 1.63 -11.87
N THR A 13 3.54 2.03 -11.20
CA THR A 13 2.19 1.50 -11.44
C THR A 13 1.32 2.56 -12.10
N THR A 14 0.53 2.16 -13.08
CA THR A 14 -0.35 3.08 -13.85
C THR A 14 -1.82 2.84 -13.60
N VAL A 15 -2.18 1.76 -12.89
CA VAL A 15 -3.56 1.40 -12.59
C VAL A 15 -3.70 1.01 -11.13
N VAL A 16 -4.64 1.65 -10.45
CA VAL A 16 -5.09 1.29 -9.11
C VAL A 16 -6.51 0.72 -9.19
N SER A 17 -6.71 -0.43 -8.57
CA SER A 17 -8.00 -1.13 -8.48
C SER A 17 -8.41 -1.33 -7.03
N ILE A 18 -9.69 -1.11 -6.74
CA ILE A 18 -10.30 -1.31 -5.43
C ILE A 18 -11.48 -2.26 -5.56
N HIS A 19 -11.53 -3.20 -4.63
CA HIS A 19 -12.67 -4.06 -4.37
C HIS A 19 -13.24 -3.74 -2.99
N ILE A 20 -14.55 -3.49 -2.90
CA ILE A 20 -15.26 -3.27 -1.64
C ILE A 20 -16.32 -4.36 -1.50
N GLY A 21 -16.14 -5.20 -0.48
CA GLY A 21 -17.12 -6.20 -0.05
C GLY A 21 -17.95 -5.68 1.11
N TYR A 22 -19.27 -5.63 0.93
CA TYR A 22 -20.21 -5.25 1.97
C TYR A 22 -20.42 -6.38 3.00
N SER A 23 -20.93 -6.02 4.17
CA SER A 23 -21.49 -6.98 5.12
C SER A 23 -22.61 -7.78 4.44
N ARG A 24 -22.73 -9.06 4.82
CA ARG A 24 -23.80 -9.95 4.33
C ARG A 24 -25.20 -9.38 4.63
N THR A 25 -25.31 -8.58 5.69
CA THR A 25 -26.56 -7.96 6.14
C THR A 25 -27.02 -6.79 5.27
N GLU A 26 -26.12 -6.15 4.52
CA GLU A 26 -26.47 -4.98 3.69
C GLU A 26 -27.21 -5.36 2.40
N MET A 27 -27.17 -6.64 1.99
CA MET A 27 -27.71 -7.13 0.70
C MET A 27 -27.27 -6.28 -0.52
N LYS A 28 -26.09 -5.68 -0.45
CA LYS A 28 -25.50 -4.87 -1.53
C LYS A 28 -24.48 -5.68 -2.32
N LYS A 29 -24.43 -5.42 -3.64
CA LYS A 29 -23.39 -6.00 -4.51
C LYS A 29 -22.03 -5.38 -4.18
N SER A 30 -20.98 -6.19 -4.29
CA SER A 30 -19.60 -5.71 -4.17
C SER A 30 -19.28 -4.64 -5.22
N ILE A 31 -18.47 -3.65 -4.84
CA ILE A 31 -17.96 -2.65 -5.78
C ILE A 31 -16.61 -3.13 -6.29
N ASN A 32 -16.42 -3.08 -7.60
CA ASN A 32 -15.12 -3.20 -8.25
C ASN A 32 -14.91 -1.95 -9.09
N ALA A 33 -13.84 -1.21 -8.82
CA ALA A 33 -13.53 0.02 -9.51
C ALA A 33 -12.03 0.14 -9.74
N GLN A 34 -11.64 0.73 -10.86
CA GLN A 34 -10.26 0.99 -11.20
C GLN A 34 -10.12 2.39 -11.79
N ASN A 35 -8.99 3.03 -11.55
CA ASN A 35 -8.59 4.26 -12.23
C ASN A 35 -7.19 4.11 -12.79
N LYS A 36 -6.97 4.78 -13.93
CA LYS A 36 -5.62 5.10 -14.38
C LYS A 36 -5.08 6.24 -13.54
N ILE A 37 -3.79 6.16 -13.25
CA ILE A 37 -3.01 7.18 -12.55
C ILE A 37 -1.74 7.44 -13.35
N GLU A 38 -1.13 8.60 -13.11
CA GLU A 38 0.23 8.83 -13.56
C GLU A 38 1.16 7.76 -12.94
N PRO A 39 2.16 7.26 -13.69
CA PRO A 39 3.09 6.26 -13.21
C PRO A 39 3.69 6.64 -11.85
N ALA A 40 3.44 5.84 -10.81
CA ALA A 40 3.92 6.12 -9.46
C ALA A 40 4.30 4.86 -8.67
N ASN A 41 5.31 4.99 -7.81
CA ASN A 41 5.77 3.99 -6.82
C ASN A 41 5.83 4.56 -5.39
N LEU A 42 5.70 5.87 -5.20
CA LEU A 42 5.73 6.50 -3.88
C LEU A 42 4.49 6.12 -3.05
N PRO A 43 4.66 5.60 -1.81
CA PRO A 43 3.54 5.17 -0.97
C PRO A 43 2.51 6.26 -0.69
N LYS A 44 2.94 7.53 -0.64
CA LYS A 44 2.06 8.68 -0.46
C LYS A 44 1.11 8.83 -1.65
N THR A 45 1.67 8.94 -2.86
CA THR A 45 0.92 9.05 -4.13
C THR A 45 -0.01 7.85 -4.36
N MET A 46 0.47 6.64 -4.04
CA MET A 46 -0.33 5.42 -4.15
C MET A 46 -1.53 5.39 -3.18
N GLY A 47 -1.36 5.91 -1.96
CA GLY A 47 -2.44 6.00 -0.97
C GLY A 47 -3.48 7.07 -1.32
N GLU A 48 -3.02 8.22 -1.82
CA GLU A 48 -3.90 9.31 -2.28
C GLU A 48 -4.76 8.86 -3.47
N SER A 49 -4.17 8.12 -4.41
CA SER A 49 -4.86 7.54 -5.56
C SER A 49 -6.01 6.61 -5.15
N CYS A 50 -5.81 5.76 -4.13
CA CYS A 50 -6.87 4.91 -3.58
C CYS A 50 -8.01 5.72 -2.97
N THR A 51 -7.67 6.78 -2.24
CA THR A 51 -8.63 7.64 -1.56
C THR A 51 -9.51 8.40 -2.57
N CYS A 52 -9.03 8.64 -3.79
CA CYS A 52 -9.83 9.27 -4.86
C CYS A 52 -10.96 8.37 -5.41
N ILE A 53 -10.77 7.03 -5.42
CA ILE A 53 -11.75 6.10 -6.00
C ILE A 53 -12.94 5.88 -5.07
N ILE A 54 -12.68 5.76 -3.76
CA ILE A 54 -13.68 5.33 -2.78
C ILE A 54 -14.90 6.26 -2.76
N PRO A 55 -14.77 7.60 -2.61
CA PRO A 55 -15.92 8.50 -2.54
C PRO A 55 -16.76 8.53 -3.82
N LYS A 56 -16.17 8.19 -4.97
CA LYS A 56 -16.86 8.20 -6.28
C LYS A 56 -17.78 6.99 -6.47
N LYS A 57 -17.56 5.90 -5.72
CA LYS A 57 -18.22 4.61 -5.94
C LYS A 57 -18.94 4.08 -4.71
N TYR A 58 -18.42 4.35 -3.53
CA TYR A 58 -19.04 3.98 -2.27
C TYR A 58 -19.98 5.08 -1.79
N THR A 59 -21.24 4.72 -1.53
CA THR A 59 -22.25 5.66 -1.01
C THR A 59 -22.54 5.41 0.47
N SER A 60 -22.92 4.17 0.83
CA SER A 60 -23.31 3.83 2.19
C SER A 60 -23.28 2.32 2.43
N GLY A 61 -23.33 1.93 3.69
CA GLY A 61 -23.48 0.53 4.13
C GLY A 61 -22.24 -0.03 4.78
N ALA A 62 -22.42 -0.97 5.72
CA ALA A 62 -21.30 -1.58 6.44
C ALA A 62 -20.35 -2.33 5.48
N VAL A 63 -19.10 -1.88 5.41
CA VAL A 63 -18.03 -2.53 4.63
C VAL A 63 -17.34 -3.58 5.50
N ARG A 64 -17.17 -4.79 4.97
CA ARG A 64 -16.46 -5.90 5.64
C ARG A 64 -15.05 -6.10 5.11
N GLN A 65 -14.81 -5.79 3.84
CA GLN A 65 -13.53 -6.04 3.20
C GLN A 65 -13.22 -4.94 2.19
N ILE A 66 -11.98 -4.48 2.20
CA ILE A 66 -11.40 -3.63 1.17
C ILE A 66 -10.18 -4.36 0.62
N GLY A 67 -10.16 -4.57 -0.70
CA GLY A 67 -9.00 -5.06 -1.44
C GLY A 67 -8.45 -3.93 -2.30
N VAL A 68 -7.12 -3.75 -2.28
CA VAL A 68 -6.42 -2.81 -3.14
C VAL A 68 -5.43 -3.61 -3.99
N SER A 69 -5.37 -3.31 -5.28
CA SER A 69 -4.44 -3.95 -6.21
C SER A 69 -3.89 -2.94 -7.18
N TYR A 70 -2.60 -3.04 -7.45
CA TYR A 70 -1.92 -2.21 -8.42
C TYR A 70 -1.53 -3.05 -9.63
N SER A 71 -1.65 -2.47 -10.82
CA SER A 71 -1.35 -3.14 -12.09
C SER A 71 -0.88 -2.12 -13.13
N GLY A 72 -0.61 -2.59 -14.36
CA GLY A 72 -0.03 -1.72 -15.40
C GLY A 72 1.37 -1.27 -15.02
N PHE A 73 2.20 -2.24 -14.64
CA PHE A 73 3.59 -2.04 -14.27
C PHE A 73 4.40 -1.55 -15.47
N VAL A 74 5.16 -0.48 -15.28
CA VAL A 74 6.07 0.09 -16.29
C VAL A 74 7.45 0.27 -15.67
N ASP A 75 8.50 0.14 -16.49
CA ASP A 75 9.87 0.31 -16.03
C ASP A 75 10.12 1.76 -15.58
N GLU A 76 10.84 1.94 -14.47
CA GLU A 76 11.27 3.25 -13.97
C GLU A 76 12.54 3.71 -14.69
N SER A 77 12.57 3.61 -16.02
CA SER A 77 13.73 4.03 -16.81
C SER A 77 13.87 5.56 -16.84
N TYR A 78 12.77 6.29 -16.62
CA TYR A 78 12.72 7.75 -16.61
C TYR A 78 11.72 8.25 -15.58
N THR A 79 12.14 9.18 -14.72
CA THR A 79 11.22 9.95 -13.88
C THR A 79 10.57 11.06 -14.71
N LEU A 80 9.25 11.01 -14.85
CA LEU A 80 8.47 12.12 -15.40
C LEU A 80 8.42 13.25 -14.37
N LEU A 81 9.15 14.33 -14.63
CA LEU A 81 9.08 15.56 -13.86
C LEU A 81 8.24 16.59 -14.63
N SER A 82 7.24 17.14 -13.98
CA SER A 82 6.51 18.31 -14.43
C SER A 82 7.30 19.58 -14.15
N LEU A 83 7.07 20.63 -14.94
CA LEU A 83 7.67 21.96 -14.72
C LEU A 83 7.27 22.58 -13.37
N PHE A 84 6.22 22.06 -12.74
CA PHE A 84 5.69 22.54 -11.47
C PHE A 84 6.03 21.62 -10.29
N ASP A 85 6.82 20.57 -10.53
CA ASP A 85 7.22 19.65 -9.49
C ASP A 85 8.38 20.22 -8.66
N ASP A 86 8.29 20.04 -7.34
CA ASP A 86 9.38 20.32 -6.43
C ASP A 86 10.35 19.12 -6.42
N VAL A 87 11.37 19.20 -7.26
CA VAL A 87 12.37 18.14 -7.44
C VAL A 87 13.09 17.83 -6.13
N GLU A 88 13.41 18.85 -5.32
CA GLU A 88 14.10 18.64 -4.03
C GLU A 88 13.21 17.85 -3.06
N GLN A 89 11.92 18.17 -3.02
CA GLN A 89 10.97 17.45 -2.18
C GLN A 89 10.77 16.00 -2.65
N ILE A 90 10.71 15.76 -3.97
CA ILE A 90 10.60 14.41 -4.54
C ILE A 90 11.83 13.57 -4.17
N GLU A 91 13.04 14.10 -4.36
CA GLU A 91 14.27 13.41 -3.98
C GLU A 91 14.30 13.09 -2.48
N LYS A 92 13.88 14.04 -1.64
CA LYS A 92 13.82 13.85 -0.20
C LYS A 92 12.86 12.74 0.20
N ASP A 93 11.68 12.70 -0.42
CA ASP A 93 10.68 11.66 -0.18
C ASP A 93 11.19 10.27 -0.63
N ASN A 94 11.87 10.19 -1.77
CA ASN A 94 12.51 8.96 -2.26
C ASN A 94 13.61 8.46 -1.30
N ARG A 95 14.50 9.36 -0.84
CA ARG A 95 15.54 9.02 0.13
C ARG A 95 14.95 8.55 1.45
N LEU A 96 13.87 9.18 1.91
CA LEU A 96 13.16 8.77 3.11
C LEU A 96 12.58 7.36 2.99
N GLN A 97 11.90 7.04 1.87
CA GLN A 97 11.37 5.69 1.66
C GLN A 97 12.49 4.65 1.60
N THR A 98 13.56 4.95 0.87
CA THR A 98 14.73 4.06 0.80
C THR A 98 15.31 3.79 2.19
N ALA A 99 15.46 4.83 3.02
CA ALA A 99 15.96 4.67 4.40
C ALA A 99 15.02 3.81 5.26
N ILE A 100 13.70 4.00 5.13
CA ILE A 100 12.70 3.18 5.83
C ILE A 100 12.81 1.71 5.42
N ASP A 101 12.94 1.45 4.12
CA ASP A 101 13.04 0.09 3.58
C ASP A 101 14.32 -0.60 4.03
N VAL A 102 15.47 0.09 4.00
CA VAL A 102 16.74 -0.43 4.52
C VAL A 102 16.63 -0.82 6.01
N VAL A 103 16.00 0.02 6.83
CA VAL A 103 15.78 -0.29 8.25
C VAL A 103 14.88 -1.51 8.40
N ARG A 104 13.81 -1.63 7.61
CA ARG A 104 12.90 -2.78 7.69
C ARG A 104 13.50 -4.08 7.17
N GLU A 105 14.38 -4.00 6.18
CA GLU A 105 15.14 -5.15 5.68
C GLU A 105 16.10 -5.68 6.75
N GLN A 106 16.77 -4.78 7.46
CA GLN A 106 17.74 -5.15 8.50
C GLN A 106 17.10 -5.59 9.82
N PHE A 107 16.05 -4.89 10.27
CA PHE A 107 15.50 -5.04 11.62
C PHE A 107 14.06 -5.58 11.64
N GLY A 108 13.50 -5.90 10.47
CA GLY A 108 12.15 -6.43 10.30
C GLY A 108 11.07 -5.37 10.13
N PHE A 109 9.88 -5.80 9.67
CA PHE A 109 8.76 -4.92 9.30
C PHE A 109 8.29 -3.99 10.43
N LEU A 110 8.38 -4.41 11.69
CA LEU A 110 7.95 -3.62 12.84
C LEU A 110 9.00 -2.60 13.32
N ALA A 111 10.24 -2.63 12.80
CA ALA A 111 11.32 -1.77 13.27
C ALA A 111 11.02 -0.27 13.11
N ILE A 112 10.33 0.08 12.02
CA ILE A 112 9.87 1.45 11.76
C ILE A 112 8.48 1.43 11.14
N GLN A 113 7.55 2.11 11.81
CA GLN A 113 6.13 2.16 11.44
C GLN A 113 5.57 3.56 11.66
N LYS A 114 4.49 3.88 10.92
CA LYS A 114 3.71 5.10 11.20
C LYS A 114 3.00 4.95 12.54
N GLY A 115 2.88 6.05 13.28
CA GLY A 115 2.20 6.07 14.60
C GLY A 115 0.75 5.59 14.57
N THR A 116 0.09 5.63 13.40
CA THR A 116 -1.25 5.05 13.18
C THR A 116 -1.33 3.57 13.54
N VAL A 117 -0.19 2.87 13.54
CA VAL A 117 -0.10 1.45 13.93
C VAL A 117 -0.47 1.22 15.40
N LEU A 118 -0.35 2.24 16.26
CA LEU A 118 -0.65 2.15 17.70
C LEU A 118 -2.13 2.44 18.03
N THR A 119 -2.95 2.76 17.04
CA THR A 119 -4.39 2.99 17.26
C THR A 119 -5.11 1.67 17.57
N GLU A 120 -6.17 1.71 18.39
CA GLU A 120 -6.92 0.50 18.77
C GLU A 120 -7.50 -0.28 17.59
N GLY A 121 -7.85 0.40 16.50
CA GLY A 121 -8.35 -0.23 15.27
C GLY A 121 -7.25 -0.86 14.39
N SER A 122 -5.98 -0.62 14.68
CA SER A 122 -4.86 -1.14 13.90
C SER A 122 -4.65 -2.63 14.16
N ARG A 123 -4.48 -3.38 13.07
CA ARG A 123 -4.16 -4.81 13.10
C ARG A 123 -2.73 -5.10 12.62
N ASN A 124 -1.91 -4.07 12.39
CA ASN A 124 -0.60 -4.23 11.76
C ASN A 124 0.37 -5.07 12.60
N ILE A 125 0.40 -4.89 13.93
CA ILE A 125 1.25 -5.67 14.85
C ILE A 125 0.77 -7.11 14.98
N GLU A 126 -0.55 -7.32 15.03
CA GLU A 126 -1.11 -8.67 15.11
C GLU A 126 -0.87 -9.43 13.81
N ARG A 127 -1.09 -8.77 12.65
CA ARG A 127 -0.86 -9.36 11.33
C ARG A 127 0.59 -9.66 11.03
N SER A 128 1.54 -8.87 11.54
CA SER A 128 2.96 -9.17 11.34
C SER A 128 3.41 -10.46 12.03
N LYS A 129 2.60 -10.99 12.95
CA LYS A 129 2.82 -12.30 13.59
C LYS A 129 2.14 -13.46 12.84
N LEU A 130 1.50 -13.21 11.70
CA LEU A 130 0.81 -14.22 10.90
C LEU A 130 1.64 -14.57 9.66
N ILE A 131 1.66 -15.86 9.29
CA ILE A 131 2.28 -16.33 8.04
C ILE A 131 1.14 -16.69 7.08
N GLY A 132 1.08 -16.01 5.93
CA GLY A 132 0.05 -16.27 4.90
C GLY A 132 -1.40 -16.01 5.37
N GLY A 133 -1.60 -15.12 6.35
CA GLY A 133 -2.92 -14.80 6.90
C GLY A 133 -3.47 -15.84 7.88
N HIS A 134 -2.70 -16.88 8.20
CA HIS A 134 -3.01 -17.87 9.22
C HIS A 134 -2.10 -17.67 10.42
N SER A 135 -2.62 -17.95 11.62
CA SER A 135 -1.79 -18.08 12.82
C SER A 135 -0.97 -19.36 12.69
N ALA A 136 0.19 -19.26 12.05
CA ALA A 136 1.23 -20.25 12.25
C ALA A 136 1.65 -20.09 13.72
N GLY A 137 1.31 -21.07 14.57
CA GLY A 137 1.72 -21.03 15.97
C GLY A 137 3.22 -20.77 16.07
N GLY A 138 3.61 -19.72 16.79
CA GLY A 138 4.99 -19.45 17.17
C GLY A 138 5.73 -18.45 16.27
N LEU A 139 5.70 -17.17 16.68
CA LEU A 139 6.73 -16.18 16.36
C LEU A 139 7.36 -15.60 17.65
N GLU A 140 7.34 -16.36 18.75
CA GLU A 140 8.16 -16.09 19.94
C GLU A 140 9.67 -16.36 19.69
N GLY A 141 10.06 -16.77 18.48
CA GLY A 141 11.41 -17.22 18.14
C GLY A 141 12.21 -16.34 17.18
N LEU A 142 11.66 -15.24 16.64
CA LEU A 142 12.48 -14.28 15.87
C LEU A 142 12.84 -13.11 16.78
N LYS A 143 14.02 -13.24 17.37
CA LYS A 143 14.71 -12.22 18.17
C LYS A 143 15.58 -11.37 17.27
#